data_AF-A0A4V6HZU8-F1
#
_entry.id   AF-A0A4V6HZU8-F1
#
_cell.length_a   1.000
_cell.length_b   1.000
_cell.length_c   1.000
_cell.angle_alpha   90.00
_cell.angle_beta   90.00
_cell.angle_gamma   90.00
#
_symmetry.space_group_name_H-M   'P 1'
#
loop_
_entity.id
_entity.type
_entity.pdbx_description
1 polymer ?
#
loop_
_entity_poly.entity_id
_entity_poly.type
_entity_poly.pdbx_seq_one_letter_code
_entity_poly.pdbx_strand_id
1 'polypeptide(L)'
;MGYSSLFSFVAEAIIPYLYKKGEAMPKYMSFDELRGQMQSLELRLKDTEPLMAHIANTLALFTSQSFEKETSPFGEKWKPLSSATLKKSKGLKKKLVDKGKLVNSIHTSHTTKSASIGTSVVYARIHQFGGKAGRNHKVIIPARPFIPISKEDKIPKALQEEIQELAMEHILGVFLK
;
A
#
# COMPACT_ATOMS: atom_id res chain seq x y z
N MET A 1 -6.20 -27.19 28.78
CA MET A 1 -5.69 -27.00 27.40
C MET A 1 -6.18 -25.66 26.89
N GLY A 2 -5.30 -24.68 26.65
CA GLY A 2 -5.72 -23.35 26.15
C GLY A 2 -4.66 -22.26 26.24
N TYR A 3 -3.73 -22.34 27.20
CA TYR A 3 -2.70 -21.31 27.43
C TYR A 3 -1.54 -21.32 26.41
N SER A 4 -1.51 -22.28 25.47
CA SER A 4 -0.38 -22.46 24.56
C SER A 4 -0.36 -21.50 23.37
N SER A 5 -1.52 -21.02 22.91
CA SER A 5 -1.60 -20.22 21.67
C SER A 5 -1.29 -18.75 21.90
N LEU A 6 -1.80 -18.16 23.00
CA LEU A 6 -1.56 -16.75 23.30
C LEU A 6 -0.11 -16.50 23.72
N PHE A 7 0.48 -17.39 24.52
CA PHE A 7 1.86 -17.23 24.99
C PHE A 7 2.86 -17.37 23.83
N SER A 8 2.60 -18.27 22.88
CA SER A 8 3.39 -18.41 21.65
C SER A 8 3.24 -17.18 20.75
N PHE A 9 2.02 -16.65 20.54
CA PHE A 9 1.82 -15.42 19.76
C PHE A 9 2.51 -14.19 20.39
N VAL A 10 2.44 -14.05 21.72
CA VAL A 10 3.14 -12.98 22.46
C VAL A 10 4.66 -13.11 22.27
N ALA A 11 5.21 -14.32 22.38
CA ALA A 11 6.63 -14.55 22.22
C ALA A 11 7.13 -14.39 20.78
N GLU A 12 6.33 -14.80 19.79
CA GLU A 12 6.74 -14.86 18.37
C GLU A 12 6.45 -13.58 17.60
N ALA A 13 5.40 -12.83 17.95
CA ALA A 13 4.99 -11.63 17.23
C ALA A 13 5.20 -10.34 18.02
N ILE A 14 4.95 -10.36 19.34
CA ILE A 14 5.02 -9.15 20.17
C ILE A 14 6.46 -8.84 20.57
N ILE A 15 7.21 -9.78 21.15
CA ILE A 15 8.61 -9.55 21.57
C ILE A 15 9.49 -8.99 20.44
N PRO A 16 9.50 -9.55 19.21
CA PRO A 16 10.34 -9.02 18.13
C PRO A 16 9.89 -7.63 17.66
N TYR A 17 8.59 -7.36 17.67
CA TYR A 17 8.03 -6.06 17.30
C TYR A 17 8.43 -4.96 18.30
N LEU A 18 8.34 -5.25 19.60
CA LEU A 18 8.79 -4.34 20.67
C LEU A 18 10.28 -4.03 20.58
N TYR A 19 11.10 -5.07 20.38
CA TYR A 19 12.54 -4.92 20.26
C TYR A 19 12.93 -4.07 19.03
N LYS A 20 12.22 -4.23 17.89
CA LYS A 20 12.41 -3.40 16.69
C LYS A 20 12.11 -1.92 16.96
N LYS A 21 11.09 -1.61 17.77
CA LYS A 21 10.69 -0.22 18.12
C LYS A 21 11.55 0.41 19.21
N GLY A 22 12.47 -0.34 19.83
CA GLY A 22 13.32 0.15 20.93
C GLY A 22 12.55 0.35 22.24
N GLU A 23 11.38 -0.27 22.37
CA GLU A 23 10.53 -0.15 23.55
C GLU A 23 10.79 -1.31 24.52
N ALA A 24 10.96 -0.97 25.79
CA ALA A 24 11.17 -1.96 26.84
C ALA A 24 9.82 -2.58 27.24
N MET A 25 9.74 -3.91 27.18
CA MET A 25 8.59 -4.63 27.70
C MET A 25 8.46 -4.35 29.21
N PRO A 26 7.27 -4.02 29.74
CA PRO A 26 7.10 -3.85 31.18
C PRO A 26 7.49 -5.16 31.87
N LYS A 27 8.45 -5.09 32.80
CA LYS A 27 9.00 -6.27 33.49
C LYS A 27 7.90 -7.06 34.21
N TYR A 28 6.86 -6.38 34.66
CA TYR A 28 5.64 -6.93 35.24
C TYR A 28 4.45 -6.02 34.89
N MET A 29 3.26 -6.61 34.75
CA MET A 29 1.99 -5.92 34.49
C MET A 29 0.95 -6.44 35.48
N SER A 30 0.12 -5.54 36.01
CA SER A 30 -1.01 -5.91 36.88
C SER A 30 -2.14 -6.55 36.07
N PHE A 31 -2.99 -7.34 36.73
CA PHE A 31 -4.12 -7.98 36.07
C PHE A 31 -5.14 -6.97 35.52
N ASP A 32 -5.30 -5.81 36.18
CA ASP A 32 -6.21 -4.76 35.71
C ASP A 32 -5.67 -4.02 34.49
N GLU A 33 -4.35 -3.76 34.41
CA GLU A 33 -3.70 -3.23 33.21
C GLU A 33 -3.85 -4.21 32.03
N LEU A 34 -3.61 -5.50 32.27
CA LEU A 34 -3.81 -6.55 31.26
C LEU A 34 -5.25 -6.58 30.76
N ARG A 35 -6.24 -6.51 31.67
CA ARG A 35 -7.66 -6.45 31.30
C ARG A 35 -7.97 -5.22 30.46
N GLY A 36 -7.44 -4.06 30.84
CA GLY A 36 -7.63 -2.81 30.08
C GLY A 36 -7.04 -2.88 28.67
N GLN A 37 -5.84 -3.46 28.53
CA GLN A 37 -5.23 -3.67 27.21
C GLN A 37 -6.02 -4.67 26.35
N MET A 38 -6.53 -5.75 26.94
CA MET A 38 -7.38 -6.69 26.21
C MET A 38 -8.69 -6.05 25.71
N GLN A 39 -9.32 -5.19 26.52
CA GLN A 39 -10.51 -4.43 26.10
C GLN A 39 -10.21 -3.46 24.95
N SER A 40 -9.09 -2.74 25.03
CA SER A 40 -8.67 -1.83 23.96
C SER A 40 -8.31 -2.58 22.67
N LEU A 41 -7.67 -3.75 22.78
CA LEU A 41 -7.43 -4.64 21.65
C LEU A 41 -8.76 -5.07 20.99
N GLU A 42 -9.75 -5.51 21.78
CA GLU A 42 -11.07 -5.89 21.27
C GLU A 42 -11.74 -4.74 20.50
N LEU A 43 -11.66 -3.51 21.02
CA LEU A 43 -12.21 -2.32 20.35
C LEU A 43 -11.53 -2.05 19.00
N ARG A 44 -10.19 -2.15 18.93
CA ARG A 44 -9.44 -1.93 17.68
C ARG A 44 -9.65 -3.04 16.64
N LEU A 45 -9.94 -4.27 17.09
CA LEU A 45 -10.32 -5.36 16.20
C LEU A 45 -11.76 -5.22 15.68
N LYS A 46 -12.66 -4.59 16.45
CA LYS A 46 -14.02 -4.26 16.01
C LYS A 46 -14.03 -3.08 15.04
N ASP A 47 -13.19 -2.09 15.26
CA ASP A 47 -13.04 -0.92 14.40
C ASP A 47 -11.68 -0.89 13.70
N THR A 48 -11.64 -1.52 12.53
CA THR A 48 -10.48 -1.53 11.63
C THR A 48 -10.50 -0.40 10.61
N GLU A 49 -11.45 0.55 10.69
CA GLU A 49 -11.50 1.70 9.77
C GLU A 49 -10.23 2.55 9.80
N PRO A 50 -9.62 2.86 10.97
CA PRO A 50 -8.35 3.59 11.01
C PRO A 50 -7.22 2.86 10.28
N LEU A 51 -7.14 1.53 10.43
CA LEU A 51 -6.17 0.70 9.71
C LEU A 51 -6.40 0.75 8.20
N MET A 52 -7.64 0.58 7.75
CA MET A 52 -7.97 0.62 6.32
C MET A 52 -7.72 2.01 5.71
N ALA A 53 -7.97 3.08 6.46
CA ALA A 53 -7.62 4.43 6.05
C ALA A 53 -6.10 4.61 5.86
N HIS A 54 -5.29 4.09 6.79
CA HIS A 54 -3.83 4.10 6.66
C HIS A 54 -3.36 3.29 5.45
N ILE A 55 -3.89 2.07 5.25
CA ILE A 55 -3.57 1.25 4.07
C ILE A 55 -3.93 1.99 2.78
N ALA A 56 -5.10 2.63 2.71
CA ALA A 56 -5.51 3.43 1.56
C ALA A 56 -4.52 4.57 1.27
N ASN A 57 -4.05 5.27 2.31
CA ASN A 57 -3.03 6.32 2.17
C ASN A 57 -1.69 5.76 1.69
N THR A 58 -1.26 4.59 2.19
CA THR A 58 -0.04 3.92 1.73
C THR A 58 -0.15 3.51 0.25
N LEU A 59 -1.30 3.01 -0.20
CA LEU A 59 -1.53 2.73 -1.63
C LEU A 59 -1.37 3.99 -2.50
N ALA A 60 -1.90 5.13 -2.03
CA ALA A 60 -1.73 6.42 -2.71
C ALA A 60 -0.26 6.86 -2.72
N LEU A 61 0.47 6.67 -1.62
CA LEU A 61 1.89 7.01 -1.51
C LEU A 61 2.73 6.24 -2.53
N PHE A 62 2.60 4.90 -2.59
CA PHE A 62 3.32 4.06 -3.57
C PHE A 62 3.00 4.47 -5.02
N THR A 63 1.74 4.81 -5.26
CA THR A 63 1.30 5.28 -6.57
C THR A 63 1.93 6.63 -6.92
N SER A 64 1.92 7.58 -5.99
CA SER A 64 2.55 8.90 -6.15
C SER A 64 4.06 8.78 -6.42
N GLN A 65 4.76 7.96 -5.63
CA GLN A 65 6.19 7.70 -5.81
C GLN A 65 6.50 7.10 -7.19
N SER A 66 5.60 6.30 -7.75
CA SER A 66 5.78 5.72 -9.08
C SER A 66 5.82 6.80 -10.17
N PHE A 67 4.93 7.82 -10.08
CA PHE A 67 4.96 8.98 -10.97
C PHE A 67 6.16 9.91 -10.73
N GLU A 68 6.57 10.08 -9.48
CA GLU A 68 7.73 10.90 -9.12
C GLU A 68 9.02 10.32 -9.67
N LYS A 69 9.25 9.03 -9.43
CA LYS A 69 10.48 8.30 -9.79
C LYS A 69 10.48 7.76 -11.22
N GLU A 70 9.34 7.81 -11.91
CA GLU A 70 9.10 7.14 -13.19
C GLU A 70 9.41 5.64 -13.15
N THR A 71 9.05 5.00 -12.04
CA THR A 71 9.25 3.57 -11.81
C THR A 71 7.93 2.90 -11.51
N SER A 72 7.84 1.61 -11.83
CA SER A 72 6.82 0.72 -11.32
C SER A 72 6.88 0.67 -9.79
N PRO A 73 5.75 0.46 -9.09
CA PRO A 73 5.73 0.13 -7.67
C PRO A 73 6.59 -1.09 -7.30
N PHE A 74 6.93 -1.94 -8.29
CA PHE A 74 7.81 -3.09 -8.15
C PHE A 74 9.30 -2.78 -8.38
N GLY A 75 9.66 -1.50 -8.58
CA GLY A 75 11.05 -1.02 -8.70
C GLY A 75 11.57 -0.87 -10.13
N GLU A 76 10.86 -1.38 -11.15
CA GLU A 76 11.31 -1.32 -12.54
C GLU A 76 11.12 0.09 -13.14
N LYS A 77 12.15 0.65 -13.79
CA LYS A 77 12.01 1.92 -14.52
C LYS A 77 11.02 1.80 -15.68
N TRP A 78 10.13 2.79 -15.81
CA TRP A 78 9.20 2.82 -16.94
C TRP A 78 9.92 3.01 -18.26
N LYS A 79 9.46 2.24 -19.27
CA LYS A 79 9.98 2.33 -20.63
C LYS A 79 9.89 3.77 -21.16
N PRO A 80 10.91 4.22 -21.93
CA PRO A 80 10.97 5.57 -22.47
C PRO A 80 9.75 5.91 -23.34
N LEU A 81 9.53 7.20 -23.55
CA LEU A 81 8.52 7.68 -24.49
C LEU A 81 8.99 7.40 -25.92
N SER A 82 8.04 7.14 -26.82
CA SER A 82 8.36 6.99 -28.25
C SER A 82 8.84 8.32 -28.84
N SER A 83 9.61 8.28 -29.92
CA SER A 83 10.06 9.47 -30.64
C SER A 83 8.89 10.36 -31.09
N ALA A 84 7.79 9.75 -31.54
CA ALA A 84 6.56 10.45 -31.91
C ALA A 84 5.91 11.17 -30.72
N THR A 85 5.92 10.55 -29.54
CA THR A 85 5.40 11.16 -28.30
C THR A 85 6.29 12.32 -27.86
N LEU A 86 7.62 12.14 -27.89
CA LEU A 86 8.57 13.17 -27.51
C LEU A 86 8.44 14.43 -28.39
N LYS A 87 8.29 14.27 -29.70
CA LYS A 87 8.05 15.39 -30.64
C LYS A 87 6.78 16.17 -30.32
N LYS A 88 5.73 15.49 -29.83
CA LYS A 88 4.45 16.14 -29.46
C LYS A 88 4.48 16.82 -28.09
N SER A 89 5.36 16.40 -27.20
CA SER A 89 5.36 16.80 -25.78
C SER A 89 5.77 18.26 -25.51
N LYS A 90 6.20 19.04 -26.51
CA LYS A 90 6.62 20.45 -26.39
C LYS A 90 7.52 20.76 -25.18
N GLY A 91 8.34 19.80 -24.73
CA GLY A 91 9.26 19.96 -23.59
C GLY A 91 8.84 19.26 -22.29
N LEU A 92 7.58 18.81 -22.16
CA LEU A 92 7.12 18.00 -21.02
C LEU A 92 7.59 16.55 -21.19
N LYS A 93 8.73 16.21 -20.58
CA LYS A 93 9.35 14.88 -20.73
C LYS A 93 8.87 13.84 -19.71
N LYS A 94 8.02 14.22 -18.76
CA LYS A 94 7.59 13.33 -17.67
C LYS A 94 6.58 12.30 -18.17
N LYS A 95 6.90 11.02 -18.00
CA LYS A 95 6.06 9.90 -18.46
C LYS A 95 4.75 9.88 -17.68
N LEU A 96 3.66 9.61 -18.40
CA LEU A 96 2.29 9.58 -17.86
C LEU A 96 1.80 10.88 -17.21
N VAL A 97 2.56 11.97 -17.33
CA VAL A 97 2.23 13.31 -16.83
C VAL A 97 2.29 14.30 -18.00
N ASP A 98 1.21 14.36 -18.77
CA ASP A 98 1.00 15.38 -19.79
C ASP A 98 0.36 16.62 -19.13
N LYS A 99 -0.98 16.68 -19.10
CA LYS A 99 -1.75 17.73 -18.38
C LYS A 99 -2.17 17.34 -16.96
N GLY A 100 -1.54 16.32 -16.37
CA GLY A 100 -1.89 15.81 -15.04
C GLY A 100 -3.20 15.03 -14.93
N LYS A 101 -4.00 14.90 -16.01
CA LYS A 101 -5.31 14.22 -15.97
C LYS A 101 -5.29 12.82 -15.35
N LEU A 102 -4.28 12.00 -15.67
CA LEU A 102 -4.18 10.66 -15.09
C LEU A 102 -3.90 10.74 -13.59
N VAL A 103 -2.88 11.50 -13.19
CA VAL A 103 -2.49 11.66 -11.78
C VAL A 103 -3.65 12.18 -10.94
N ASN A 104 -4.33 13.21 -11.42
CA ASN A 104 -5.46 13.84 -10.71
C ASN A 104 -6.73 12.98 -10.68
N SER A 105 -6.78 11.91 -11.47
CA SER A 105 -7.92 10.99 -11.51
C SER A 105 -7.78 9.79 -10.59
N ILE A 106 -6.64 9.67 -9.89
CA ILE A 106 -6.37 8.58 -8.97
C ILE A 106 -7.00 8.92 -7.63
N HIS A 107 -7.82 8.00 -7.13
CA HIS A 107 -8.53 8.16 -5.87
C HIS A 107 -8.41 6.89 -5.05
N THR A 108 -8.43 7.08 -3.74
CA THR A 108 -8.50 6.00 -2.77
C THR A 108 -9.82 6.08 -2.01
N SER A 109 -10.27 4.95 -1.50
CA SER A 109 -11.41 4.85 -0.61
C SER A 109 -11.18 3.72 0.37
N HIS A 110 -11.86 3.79 1.51
CA HIS A 110 -11.80 2.76 2.53
C HIS A 110 -13.16 2.55 3.18
N THR A 111 -13.32 1.37 3.77
CA THR A 111 -14.40 1.00 4.69
C THR A 111 -13.74 0.37 5.92
N THR A 112 -14.53 -0.02 6.91
CA THR A 112 -14.03 -0.84 8.02
C THR A 112 -13.33 -2.13 7.54
N LYS A 113 -13.66 -2.68 6.36
CA LYS A 113 -13.17 -4.00 5.92
C LYS A 113 -12.25 -3.97 4.69
N SER A 114 -12.09 -2.81 4.05
CA SER A 114 -11.39 -2.75 2.77
C SER A 114 -10.71 -1.40 2.56
N ALA A 115 -9.55 -1.42 1.93
CA ALA A 115 -8.92 -0.26 1.32
C ALA A 115 -8.82 -0.48 -0.19
N SER A 116 -9.10 0.55 -0.99
CA SER A 116 -9.05 0.46 -2.44
C SER A 116 -8.43 1.70 -3.07
N ILE A 117 -7.81 1.48 -4.23
CA ILE A 117 -7.22 2.53 -5.07
C ILE A 117 -7.67 2.29 -6.52
N GLY A 118 -7.99 3.37 -7.22
CA GLY A 118 -8.44 3.28 -8.61
C GLY A 118 -8.30 4.60 -9.33
N THR A 119 -8.75 4.62 -10.58
CA THR A 119 -8.75 5.82 -11.42
C THR A 119 -9.96 5.86 -12.32
N SER A 120 -10.50 7.07 -12.53
CA SER A 120 -11.69 7.29 -13.36
C SER A 120 -11.41 7.35 -14.87
N VAL A 121 -10.14 7.30 -15.30
CA VAL A 121 -9.81 7.38 -16.74
C VAL A 121 -9.60 6.01 -17.38
N VAL A 122 -10.35 5.74 -18.46
CA VAL A 122 -10.35 4.43 -19.15
C VAL A 122 -8.97 4.03 -19.68
N TYR A 123 -8.19 5.00 -20.18
CA TYR A 123 -6.86 4.74 -20.74
C TYR A 123 -5.82 4.36 -19.67
N ALA A 124 -6.12 4.50 -18.37
CA ALA A 124 -5.26 4.03 -17.30
C ALA A 124 -4.92 2.55 -17.44
N ARG A 125 -5.91 1.73 -17.83
CA ARG A 125 -5.74 0.27 -17.95
C ARG A 125 -4.62 -0.11 -18.91
N ILE A 126 -4.56 0.53 -20.09
CA ILE A 126 -3.52 0.21 -21.08
C ILE A 126 -2.14 0.68 -20.61
N HIS A 127 -2.05 1.72 -19.77
CA HIS A 127 -0.79 2.13 -19.15
C HIS A 127 -0.39 1.22 -18.00
N GLN A 128 -1.31 0.81 -17.13
CA GLN A 128 -1.03 -0.10 -16.02
C GLN A 128 -0.48 -1.44 -16.53
N PHE A 129 -1.06 -1.97 -17.60
CA PHE A 129 -0.84 -3.34 -18.02
C PHE A 129 -0.15 -3.52 -19.37
N GLY A 130 -0.02 -2.45 -20.15
CA GLY A 130 0.41 -2.54 -21.55
C GLY A 130 -0.60 -3.29 -22.43
N GLY A 131 -0.28 -3.37 -23.72
CA GLY A 131 -1.06 -4.15 -24.68
C GLY A 131 -1.23 -3.45 -26.01
N LYS A 132 -2.18 -3.94 -26.82
CA LYS A 132 -2.46 -3.42 -28.16
C LYS A 132 -3.51 -2.30 -28.13
N ALA A 133 -3.25 -1.21 -28.84
CA ALA A 133 -4.07 -0.01 -28.90
C ALA A 133 -4.09 0.61 -30.31
N GLY A 134 -4.83 1.71 -30.46
CA GLY A 134 -4.99 2.43 -31.72
C GLY A 134 -5.91 1.72 -32.72
N ARG A 135 -6.01 2.26 -33.93
CA ARG A 135 -6.85 1.72 -35.00
C ARG A 135 -6.44 0.27 -35.31
N ASN A 136 -7.40 -0.65 -35.25
CA ASN A 136 -7.20 -2.09 -35.45
C ASN A 136 -6.14 -2.72 -34.53
N HIS A 137 -5.91 -2.16 -33.33
CA HIS A 137 -4.96 -2.71 -32.35
C HIS A 137 -3.53 -2.91 -32.89
N LYS A 138 -3.11 -2.09 -33.85
CA LYS A 138 -1.79 -2.20 -34.49
C LYS A 138 -0.64 -1.69 -33.62
N VAL A 139 -0.92 -0.82 -32.64
CA VAL A 139 0.12 -0.17 -31.82
C VAL A 139 0.29 -0.94 -30.52
N ILE A 140 1.51 -1.34 -30.19
CA ILE A 140 1.83 -1.95 -28.89
C ILE A 140 2.28 -0.84 -27.94
N ILE A 141 1.53 -0.66 -26.85
CA ILE A 141 1.88 0.26 -25.77
C ILE A 141 2.54 -0.56 -24.65
N PRO A 142 3.77 -0.19 -24.23
CA PRO A 142 4.41 -0.87 -23.11
C PRO A 142 3.71 -0.52 -21.79
N ALA A 143 3.68 -1.49 -20.88
CA ALA A 143 3.23 -1.27 -19.51
C ALA A 143 4.13 -0.25 -18.81
N ARG A 144 3.50 0.62 -18.05
CA ARG A 144 4.07 1.57 -17.10
C ARG A 144 3.21 1.49 -15.84
N PRO A 145 3.29 0.39 -15.07
CA PRO A 145 2.45 0.20 -13.89
C PRO A 145 2.69 1.32 -12.88
N PHE A 146 1.62 1.85 -12.31
CA PHE A 146 1.67 2.91 -11.30
C PHE A 146 0.83 2.57 -10.06
N ILE A 147 -0.19 1.73 -10.17
CA ILE A 147 -0.91 1.18 -9.01
C ILE A 147 -0.14 -0.03 -8.47
N PRO A 148 0.05 -0.16 -7.14
CA PRO A 148 0.86 -1.22 -6.53
C PRO A 148 0.13 -2.57 -6.40
N ILE A 149 -0.64 -2.95 -7.43
CA ILE A 149 -1.36 -4.21 -7.53
C ILE A 149 -1.17 -4.75 -8.96
N SER A 150 -0.63 -5.96 -9.08
CA SER A 150 -0.43 -6.63 -10.38
C SER A 150 -1.72 -7.28 -10.89
N LYS A 151 -1.71 -7.86 -12.10
CA LYS A 151 -2.87 -8.63 -12.61
C LYS A 151 -3.10 -9.94 -11.86
N GLU A 152 -2.04 -10.47 -11.28
CA GLU A 152 -2.01 -11.73 -10.53
C GLU A 152 -2.25 -11.49 -9.03
N ASP A 153 -2.85 -10.34 -8.68
CA ASP A 153 -3.12 -9.89 -7.30
C ASP A 153 -1.89 -9.85 -6.40
N LYS A 154 -0.71 -9.61 -6.99
CA LYS A 154 0.54 -9.44 -6.24
C LYS A 154 0.74 -7.98 -5.86
N ILE A 155 1.31 -7.76 -4.69
CA ILE A 155 1.75 -6.45 -4.20
C ILE A 155 3.28 -6.39 -4.09
N PRO A 156 3.90 -5.19 -4.18
CA PRO A 156 5.33 -5.04 -3.94
C PRO A 156 5.72 -5.46 -2.52
N LYS A 157 6.92 -6.04 -2.36
CA LYS A 157 7.43 -6.46 -1.04
C LYS A 157 7.45 -5.31 -0.03
N ALA A 158 7.91 -4.13 -0.46
CA ALA A 158 7.93 -2.94 0.40
C ALA A 158 6.52 -2.53 0.86
N LEU A 159 5.51 -2.65 0.00
CA LEU A 159 4.12 -2.38 0.37
C LEU A 159 3.61 -3.42 1.37
N GLN A 160 3.95 -4.70 1.16
CA GLN A 160 3.59 -5.77 2.09
C GLN A 160 4.19 -5.52 3.48
N GLU A 161 5.48 -5.20 3.55
CA GLU A 161 6.18 -4.91 4.81
C GLU A 161 5.56 -3.69 5.52
N GLU A 162 5.19 -2.64 4.79
CA GLU A 162 4.55 -1.45 5.36
C GLU A 162 3.13 -1.72 5.87
N ILE A 163 2.31 -2.46 5.11
CA ILE A 163 0.96 -2.85 5.55
C ILE A 163 1.03 -3.76 6.77
N GLN A 164 1.99 -4.69 6.82
CA GLN A 164 2.21 -5.53 7.99
C GLN A 164 2.58 -4.68 9.21
N GLU A 165 3.48 -3.71 9.07
CA GLU A 165 3.82 -2.80 10.15
C GLU A 165 2.61 -1.99 10.65
N LEU A 166 1.81 -1.44 9.73
CA LEU A 166 0.57 -0.73 10.08
C LEU A 166 -0.44 -1.63 10.81
N ALA A 167 -0.60 -2.88 10.37
CA ALA A 167 -1.48 -3.83 11.03
C ALA A 167 -0.98 -4.17 12.45
N MET A 168 0.33 -4.38 12.60
CA MET A 168 0.92 -4.64 13.91
C MET A 168 0.80 -3.44 14.84
N GLU A 169 1.00 -2.21 14.36
CA GLU A 169 0.76 -1.00 15.13
C GLU A 169 -0.71 -0.83 15.51
N HIS A 170 -1.63 -1.12 14.57
CA HIS A 170 -3.08 -1.07 14.82
C HIS A 170 -3.57 -2.14 15.80
N ILE A 171 -2.85 -3.24 15.98
CA ILE A 171 -3.26 -4.29 16.92
C ILE A 171 -2.49 -4.12 18.23
N LEU A 172 -1.16 -4.10 18.16
CA LEU A 172 -0.26 -4.15 19.31
C LEU A 172 0.06 -2.79 19.93
N GLY A 173 -0.22 -1.68 19.26
CA GLY A 173 0.01 -0.32 19.80
C GLY A 173 -0.61 -0.07 21.19
N VAL A 174 -1.57 -0.89 21.61
CA VAL A 174 -2.19 -0.88 22.94
C VAL A 174 -1.25 -1.36 24.05
N PHE A 175 -0.36 -2.29 23.73
CA PHE A 175 0.59 -2.89 24.68
C PHE A 175 1.86 -2.05 24.86
N LEU A 176 1.99 -0.96 24.09
CA LEU A 176 3.16 -0.06 24.05
C LEU A 176 3.05 1.14 24.99
N LYS A 177 1.91 1.32 25.66
CA LYS A 177 1.62 2.45 26.54
C LYS A 177 1.68 2.05 28.00
#